data_AF-A0A286GA32-F1
#
_entry.id   AF-A0A286GA32-F1
#
_cell.length_a   1.000
_cell.length_b   1.000
_cell.length_c   1.000
_cell.angle_alpha   90.00
_cell.angle_beta   90.00
_cell.angle_gamma   90.00
#
_symmetry.space_group_name_H-M   'P 1'
#
loop_
_entity.id
_entity.type
_entity.pdbx_description
1 polymer ?
#
loop_
_entity_poly.entity_id
_entity_poly.type
_entity_poly.pdbx_seq_one_letter_code
_entity_poly.pdbx_strand_id
1 'polypeptide(L)' 'MRFGLKFSTSRPTDSVERWLERLCHARFEIRLDGVDVEKGRKDLLLVFEDATDRDRVKQALKSRAA' A
#
# COMPACT_ATOMS: atom_id res chain seq x y z
N MET A 1 14.74 -4.16 1.11
CA MET A 1 13.35 -4.11 1.62
C MET A 1 12.87 -5.51 1.94
N ARG A 2 12.12 -5.71 3.03
CA ARG A 2 11.89 -7.05 3.63
C ARG A 2 10.42 -7.42 3.89
N PHE A 3 9.51 -6.46 3.98
CA PHE A 3 8.13 -6.73 4.41
C PHE A 3 7.12 -6.31 3.33
N GLY A 4 6.46 -7.26 2.68
CA GLY A 4 5.48 -7.01 1.62
C GLY A 4 4.02 -7.00 2.11
N LEU A 5 3.20 -6.12 1.56
CA LEU A 5 1.74 -6.06 1.79
C LEU A 5 1.02 -5.87 0.46
N LYS A 6 0.13 -6.81 0.10
CA LYS A 6 -0.73 -6.67 -1.07
C LYS A 6 -1.89 -5.72 -0.77
N PHE A 7 -2.14 -4.81 -1.70
CA PHE A 7 -3.16 -3.77 -1.58
C PHE A 7 -3.81 -3.51 -2.94
N SER A 8 -5.13 -3.69 -3.02
CA SER A 8 -5.89 -3.40 -4.25
C SER A 8 -6.62 -2.07 -4.12
N THR A 9 -6.54 -1.22 -5.13
CA THR A 9 -7.19 0.09 -5.11
C THR A 9 -7.60 0.56 -6.50
N SER A 10 -8.67 1.35 -6.58
CA SER A 10 -9.03 2.13 -7.77
C SER A 10 -8.43 3.54 -7.75
N ARG A 11 -7.75 3.92 -6.66
CA ARG A 11 -7.17 5.26 -6.52
C ARG A 11 -5.89 5.41 -7.35
N PRO A 12 -5.53 6.65 -7.74
CA PRO A 12 -4.23 6.93 -8.33
C PRO A 12 -3.09 6.56 -7.39
N THR A 13 -1.98 6.08 -7.94
CA THR A 13 -0.79 5.68 -7.17
C THR A 13 -0.26 6.83 -6.29
N ASP A 14 -0.25 8.06 -6.78
CA ASP A 14 0.17 9.27 -6.04
C ASP A 14 -0.66 9.53 -4.77
N SER A 15 -1.91 9.06 -4.75
CA SER A 15 -2.75 9.15 -3.55
C SER A 15 -2.39 8.08 -2.52
N VAL A 16 -1.92 6.92 -2.98
CA VAL A 16 -1.40 5.85 -2.13
C VAL A 16 -0.05 6.26 -1.56
N GLU A 17 0.84 6.83 -2.37
CA GLU A 17 2.14 7.33 -1.96
C GLU A 17 2.02 8.40 -0.86
N ARG A 18 1.27 9.48 -1.09
CA ARG A 18 1.00 10.51 -0.07
C ARG A 18 0.32 9.99 1.19
N TRP A 19 -0.36 8.85 1.10
CA TRP A 19 -0.93 8.20 2.28
C TRP A 19 0.13 7.41 3.04
N LEU A 20 1.01 6.70 2.35
CA LEU A 20 2.14 5.97 2.95
C LEU A 20 3.16 6.92 3.57
N GLU A 21 3.49 8.04 2.93
CA GLU A 21 4.39 9.08 3.46
C GLU A 21 3.93 9.63 4.81
N ARG A 22 2.62 9.62 5.10
CA ARG A 22 2.07 10.07 6.38
C ARG A 22 2.10 9.01 7.47
N LEU A 23 2.18 7.73 7.11
CA LEU A 23 2.07 6.60 8.04
C LEU A 23 3.42 5.94 8.32
N CYS A 24 4.34 6.00 7.36
CA CYS A 24 5.63 5.33 7.39
C CYS A 24 6.72 6.32 7.76
N HIS A 25 7.69 5.87 8.53
CA HIS A 25 8.88 6.65 8.88
C HIS A 25 10.14 6.16 8.14
N ALA A 26 10.16 4.88 7.75
CA ALA A 26 11.24 4.28 6.99
C ALA A 26 10.94 4.28 5.48
N ARG A 27 11.94 3.89 4.70
CA ARG A 27 11.81 3.78 3.25
C ARG A 27 10.78 2.71 2.88
N PHE A 28 9.98 3.01 1.87
CA PHE A 28 9.03 2.07 1.26
C PHE A 28 9.15 2.11 -0.26
N GLU A 29 8.60 1.08 -0.92
CA GLU A 29 8.49 0.98 -2.36
C GLU A 29 7.09 0.50 -2.72
N ILE A 30 6.56 1.05 -3.81
CA ILE A 30 5.27 0.65 -4.36
C ILE A 30 5.57 -0.06 -5.68
N ARG A 31 5.22 -1.34 -5.77
CA ARG A 31 5.28 -2.10 -7.02
C ARG A 31 3.89 -2.31 -7.56
N LEU A 32 3.71 -2.17 -8.86
CA LEU A 32 2.49 -2.60 -9.54
C LEU A 32 2.57 -4.11 -9.76
N ASP A 33 1.67 -4.86 -9.11
CA ASP A 33 1.56 -6.32 -9.23
C ASP A 33 0.58 -6.70 -10.36
N GLY A 34 -0.44 -5.88 -10.59
CA GLY A 34 -1.42 -6.10 -11.65
C GLY A 34 -2.38 -4.94 -11.84
N VAL A 35 -3.11 -4.96 -12.97
CA VAL A 35 -4.20 -4.03 -13.26
C VAL A 35 -5.40 -4.85 -13.70
N ASP A 36 -6.49 -4.76 -12.95
CA ASP A 36 -7.81 -5.27 -13.33
C ASP A 36 -8.51 -4.16 -14.11
N VAL A 37 -8.40 -4.22 -15.44
CA VAL A 37 -8.96 -3.23 -16.36
C VAL A 37 -10.50 -3.24 -16.30
N GLU A 38 -11.11 -4.42 -16.17
CA GLU A 38 -12.57 -4.57 -16.13
C GLU A 38 -13.17 -3.90 -14.90
N LYS A 39 -12.49 -3.99 -13.75
CA LYS A 39 -12.93 -3.36 -12.50
C LYS A 39 -12.33 -1.96 -12.27
N GLY A 40 -11.48 -1.48 -13.16
CA GLY A 40 -10.75 -0.21 -13.00
C GLY A 40 -9.89 -0.17 -11.73
N ARG A 41 -9.28 -1.31 -11.36
CA ARG A 41 -8.49 -1.47 -10.13
C ARG A 41 -7.05 -1.84 -10.44
N LYS A 42 -6.17 -1.53 -9.50
CA LYS A 42 -4.75 -1.85 -9.55
C LYS A 42 -4.39 -2.63 -8.30
N ASP A 43 -3.65 -3.69 -8.48
CA ASP A 43 -3.06 -4.46 -7.41
C ASP A 43 -1.63 -3.96 -7.21
N LEU A 44 -1.38 -3.45 -6.01
CA LEU A 44 -0.10 -2.90 -5.60
C LEU A 44 0.53 -3.83 -4.56
N LEU A 45 1.82 -4.04 -4.68
CA LEU A 45 2.66 -4.63 -3.64
C LEU A 45 3.43 -3.51 -2.96
N LEU A 46 3.07 -3.23 -1.72
CA LEU A 46 3.74 -2.25 -0.87
C LEU A 46 4.87 -2.97 -0.14
N VAL A 47 6.11 -2.55 -0.34
CA VAL A 47 7.28 -3.15 0.29
C VAL A 47 7.89 -2.16 1.27
N PHE A 48 7.99 -2.57 2.53
CA PHE A 48 8.49 -1.75 3.62
C PHE A 48 9.88 -2.22 4.06
N GLU A 49 10.69 -1.26 4.50
CA GLU A 49 11.94 -1.54 5.20
C GLU A 49 11.71 -1.95 6.65
N ASP A 50 10.75 -1.32 7.33
CA ASP A 50 10.37 -1.60 8.73
C ASP A 50 9.05 -2.39 8.83
N ALA A 51 9.03 -3.38 9.73
CA ALA A 51 7.84 -4.15 10.06
C ALA A 51 6.78 -3.29 10.76
N THR A 52 7.19 -2.32 11.58
CA THR A 52 6.27 -1.41 12.30
C THR A 52 5.43 -0.60 11.33
N ASP A 53 6.06 -0.04 10.29
CA ASP A 53 5.38 0.71 9.25
C ASP A 53 4.39 -0.19 8.48
N ARG A 54 4.80 -1.40 8.12
CA ARG A 54 3.91 -2.39 7.50
C ARG A 54 2.69 -2.67 8.36
N ASP A 55 2.87 -2.84 9.68
CA ASP A 55 1.77 -3.16 10.59
C ASP A 55 0.82 -1.99 10.82
N ARG A 56 1.33 -0.75 10.89
CA ARG A 56 0.50 0.47 10.91
C ARG A 56 -0.35 0.59 9.66
N VAL A 57 0.26 0.40 8.48
CA VAL A 57 -0.46 0.43 7.20
C VAL A 57 -1.50 -0.67 7.15
N LYS A 58 -1.15 -1.90 7.55
CA LYS A 58 -2.08 -3.04 7.63
C LYS A 58 -3.27 -2.76 8.56
N GLN A 59 -3.04 -2.11 9.70
CA GLN A 59 -4.11 -1.72 10.62
C GLN A 59 -5.00 -0.63 10.02
N ALA A 60 -4.41 0.40 9.40
CA ALA A 60 -5.14 1.48 8.74
C ALA A 60 -6.01 0.97 7.57
N LEU A 61 -5.56 -0.07 6.85
CA LEU A 61 -6.37 -0.75 5.83
C LEU A 61 -7.58 -1.47 6.44
N LYS A 62 -7.40 -2.16 7.57
CA LYS A 62 -8.50 -2.85 8.26
C LYS A 62 -9.54 -1.89 8.80
N SER A 63 -9.12 -0.78 9.40
CA SER A 63 -10.03 0.23 9.97
C SER A 63 -10.85 0.99 8.93
N ARG A 64 -10.43 0.98 7.66
CA ARG A 64 -11.17 1.58 6.54
C ARG A 64 -12.15 0.63 5.86
N ALA A 65 -12.08 -0.66 6.16
CA ALA A 65 -12.95 -1.69 5.62
C ALA A 65 -14.15 -2.01 6.54
N ALA A 66 -14.18 -1.42 7.74
CA ALA A 66 -15.30 -1.42 8.68
C ALA A 66 -16.11 -0.13 8.52
#